data_AF-A0A9X9F0V0-F1
#
_entry.id   AF-A0A9X9F0V0-F1
#
_cell.length_a   1.000
_cell.length_b   1.000
_cell.length_c   1.000
_cell.angle_alpha   90.00
_cell.angle_beta   90.00
_cell.angle_gamma   90.00
#
_symmetry.space_group_name_H-M   'P 1'
#
loop_
_entity.id
_entity.type
_entity.pdbx_description
1 polymer ?
#
loop_
_entity_poly.entity_id
_entity_poly.type
_entity_poly.pdbx_seq_one_letter_code
_entity_poly.pdbx_strand_id
1 'polypeptide(L)' 'EKLSPYFRQEELEKRVTLLRDIEDTLLRQIHIIPLYRNKQEVSTHEKVQNIMINSQGWIDFYNIWFKS' A
#
# COMPACT_ATOMS: atom_id res chain seq x y z
N GLU A 1 -14.03 21.08 7.95
CA GLU A 1 -14.79 20.28 8.94
C GLU A 1 -15.35 18.96 8.41
N LYS A 2 -15.94 18.88 7.20
CA LYS A 2 -16.57 17.65 6.66
C LYS A 2 -15.69 16.38 6.60
N LEU A 3 -14.38 16.48 6.45
CA LEU A 3 -13.49 15.31 6.35
C LEU A 3 -12.91 14.83 7.70
N SER A 4 -13.16 15.57 8.78
CA SER A 4 -12.61 15.25 10.11
C SER A 4 -12.88 13.80 10.56
N PRO A 5 -14.06 13.19 10.30
CA PRO A 5 -14.32 11.80 10.69
C PRO A 5 -13.38 10.78 10.01
N TYR A 6 -12.94 11.04 8.77
CA TYR A 6 -12.06 10.13 8.04
C TYR A 6 -10.64 10.11 8.60
N PHE A 7 -10.18 11.24 9.14
CA PHE A 7 -8.81 11.40 9.64
C PHE A 7 -8.67 11.18 11.14
N ARG A 8 -9.77 11.23 11.91
CA ARG A 8 -9.76 11.16 13.38
C ARG A 8 -10.50 9.96 13.97
N GLN A 9 -11.05 9.06 13.15
CA GLN A 9 -11.66 7.84 13.68
C GLN A 9 -10.56 6.92 14.23
N GLU A 10 -10.66 6.51 15.50
CA GLU A 10 -9.63 5.69 16.16
C GLU A 10 -9.88 4.19 15.98
N GLU A 11 -11.16 3.79 15.90
CA GLU A 11 -11.56 2.40 15.78
C GLU A 11 -11.29 1.85 14.38
N LEU A 12 -10.52 0.76 14.29
CA LEU A 12 -10.08 0.18 13.03
C LEU A 12 -11.25 -0.19 12.11
N GLU A 13 -12.25 -0.91 12.63
CA GLU A 13 -13.39 -1.38 11.83
C GLU A 13 -14.19 -0.21 11.24
N LYS A 14 -14.39 0.86 12.03
CA LYS A 14 -15.05 2.08 11.56
C LYS A 14 -14.23 2.80 10.51
N ARG A 15 -12.91 2.87 10.65
CA ARG A 15 -12.01 3.43 9.62
C ARG A 15 -12.08 2.63 8.32
N VAL A 16 -12.05 1.31 8.41
CA VAL A 16 -12.14 0.43 7.23
C VAL A 16 -13.45 0.64 6.50
N THR A 17 -14.56 0.74 7.24
CA THR A 17 -15.89 1.03 6.67
C THR A 17 -15.90 2.37 5.95
N LEU A 18 -15.39 3.43 6.59
CA LEU A 18 -15.30 4.76 5.99
C LEU A 18 -14.44 4.78 4.71
N LEU A 19 -13.34 4.02 4.66
CA LEU A 19 -12.49 3.91 3.46
C LEU A 19 -13.21 3.18 2.32
N ARG A 20 -14.00 2.15 2.63
CA ARG A 20 -14.84 1.45 1.64
C ARG A 20 -15.90 2.38 1.05
N ASP A 21 -16.55 3.18 1.89
CA ASP A 21 -17.56 4.14 1.42
C ASP A 21 -16.95 5.19 0.46
N ILE A 22 -15.70 5.61 0.73
CA ILE A 22 -14.94 6.48 -0.20
C ILE A 22 -14.69 5.75 -1.52
N GLU A 23 -14.17 4.52 -1.48
CA GLU A 23 -13.89 3.73 -2.68
C GLU A 23 -15.15 3.53 -3.53
N ASP A 24 -16.28 3.16 -2.91
CA ASP A 24 -17.58 3.04 -3.58
C ASP A 24 -18.02 4.35 -4.24
N THR A 25 -17.83 5.48 -3.57
CA THR A 25 -18.16 6.81 -4.10
C THR A 25 -17.31 7.14 -5.33
N LEU A 26 -16.00 6.89 -5.26
CA LEU A 26 -15.06 7.10 -6.38
C LEU A 26 -15.44 6.26 -7.60
N LEU A 27 -15.77 4.99 -7.39
CA LEU A 27 -16.13 4.06 -8.45
C LEU A 27 -17.48 4.43 -9.10
N ARG A 28 -18.50 4.76 -8.29
CA ARG A 28 -19.87 4.96 -8.79
C ARG A 28 -20.15 6.38 -9.30
N GLN A 29 -19.57 7.39 -8.65
CA GLN A 29 -19.91 8.79 -8.95
C GLN A 29 -18.85 9.46 -9.83
N ILE A 30 -17.58 9.11 -9.64
CA ILE A 30 -16.45 9.72 -10.36
C ILE A 30 -16.00 8.86 -11.55
N HIS A 31 -16.61 7.68 -11.75
CA HIS A 31 -16.38 6.78 -12.88
C HIS A 31 -14.89 6.44 -13.06
N ILE A 32 -14.15 6.30 -11.97
CA ILE A 32 -12.75 5.86 -11.99
C ILE A 32 -12.72 4.35 -12.25
N ILE A 33 -11.96 3.92 -13.26
CA ILE A 33 -11.76 2.51 -13.59
C ILE A 33 -10.34 2.11 -13.17
N PRO A 34 -10.16 1.34 -12.09
CA PRO A 34 -8.85 0.81 -11.73
C PRO A 34 -8.38 -0.20 -12.77
N LEU A 35 -7.27 0.08 -13.46
CA LEU A 35 -6.77 -0.78 -14.55
C LEU A 35 -5.87 -1.90 -14.05
N TYR A 36 -4.98 -1.60 -13.11
CA TYR A 36 -4.07 -2.57 -12.52
C TYR A 36 -3.59 -2.11 -11.15
N ARG A 37 -3.17 -3.06 -10.34
CA ARG A 37 -2.35 -2.81 -9.15
C ARG A 37 -0.92 -3.16 -9.52
N ASN A 38 -0.01 -2.20 -9.40
CA ASN A 38 1.40 -2.45 -9.62
C ASN A 38 1.88 -3.51 -8.64
N LYS A 39 2.39 -4.63 -9.18
CA LYS A 39 3.16 -5.56 -8.38
C LYS A 39 4.54 -4.95 -8.19
N GLN A 40 5.00 -4.91 -6.94
CA GLN A 40 6.37 -4.51 -6.66
C GLN A 40 7.29 -5.61 -7.14
N GLU A 41 8.24 -5.25 -8.01
CA GLU A 41 9.26 -6.14 -8.51
C GLU A 41 10.63 -5.59 -8.12
N VAL A 42 11.50 -6.48 -7.67
CA VAL A 42 12.87 -6.14 -7.31
C VAL A 42 13.79 -7.06 -8.08
N SER A 43 14.70 -6.45 -8.84
CA SER A 43 15.77 -7.16 -9.55
C SER A 43 17.08 -6.87 -8.86
N THR A 44 17.79 -7.91 -8.45
CA THR A 44 19.08 -7.78 -7.76
C THR A 44 20.13 -8.68 -8.38
N HIS A 45 21.39 -8.39 -8.07
CA HIS A 45 22.50 -9.26 -8.44
C HIS A 45 22.37 -10.61 -7.73
N GLU A 46 22.74 -11.71 -8.38
CA GLU A 46 22.58 -13.10 -7.88
C GLU A 46 23.22 -13.36 -6.51
N LYS A 47 24.29 -12.61 -6.20
CA LYS A 47 25.00 -12.67 -4.92
C LYS A 47 24.25 -11.98 -3.79
N VAL A 48 23.32 -11.08 -4.07
CA VAL A 48 22.60 -10.33 -3.05
C VAL A 48 21.45 -11.20 -2.54
N GLN A 49 21.42 -11.39 -1.23
CA GLN A 49 20.44 -12.24 -0.57
C GLN A 49 19.59 -11.43 0.40
N ASN A 50 18.40 -11.98 0.70
CA ASN A 50 17.51 -11.48 1.74
C ASN A 50 17.00 -10.04 1.52
N ILE A 51 16.87 -9.63 0.25
CA ILE A 51 16.18 -8.39 -0.09
C ILE A 51 14.69 -8.56 0.15
N MET A 52 14.11 -7.66 0.94
CA MET A 52 12.68 -7.56 1.14
C MET A 52 12.21 -6.16 0.76
N ILE A 53 11.12 -6.09 0.00
CA ILE A 53 10.40 -4.85 -0.26
C ILE A 53 9.11 -4.85 0.55
N ASN A 54 8.84 -3.79 1.29
CA ASN A 54 7.60 -3.66 2.05
C ASN A 54 6.45 -3.15 1.17
N SER A 55 5.22 -3.17 1.68
CA SER A 55 4.02 -2.75 0.94
C SER A 55 4.05 -1.29 0.47
N GLN A 56 4.97 -0.46 0.99
CA GLN A 56 5.17 0.93 0.58
C GLN A 56 6.25 1.09 -0.50
N GLY A 57 6.97 0.02 -0.84
CA GLY A 57 8.02 0.02 -1.86
C GLY A 57 9.42 0.28 -1.31
N TRP A 58 9.58 0.33 0.02
CA TRP A 58 10.89 0.50 0.64
C TRP A 58 11.62 -0.83 0.77
N ILE A 59 12.93 -0.80 0.50
CA ILE A 59 13.83 -1.93 0.70
C ILE A 59 14.38 -1.88 2.13
N ASP A 60 14.34 -3.01 2.83
CA ASP A 60 15.07 -3.19 4.08
C ASP A 60 16.53 -3.55 3.79
N PHE A 61 17.44 -2.59 3.97
CA PHE A 61 18.87 -2.78 3.73
C PHE A 61 19.62 -3.41 4.91
N TYR A 62 19.03 -3.48 6.10
CA TYR A 62 19.74 -3.97 7.29
C TYR A 62 20.00 -5.48 7.26
N ASN A 63 19.16 -6.21 6.54
CA ASN A 63 19.16 -7.66 6.51
C ASN A 63 19.79 -8.23 5.22
N ILE A 64 20.35 -7.37 4.37
CA ILE A 64 20.98 -7.77 3.10
C ILE A 64 22.40 -8.28 3.34
N TRP A 65 22.75 -9.38 2.70
CA TRP A 65 24.12 -9.90 2.71
C TRP A 65 24.50 -10.48 1.34
N PHE A 66 25.80 -10.65 1.12
CA PHE A 66 26.35 -11.16 -0.14
C PHE A 66 26.80 -12.60 0.02
N LYS A 67 26.29 -13.48 -0.84
CA LYS A 67 26.77 -14.85 -0.98
C LYS A 67 28.19 -14.82 -1.55
N SER A 68 29.13 -15.41 -0.81
CA SER A 68 30.53 -15.61 -1.22
C SER A 68 30.62 -16.54 -2.42
#